data_AF-A0A1M6TBB4-F1
#
_entry.id   AF-A0A1M6TBB4-F1
#
_cell.length_a   1.000
_cell.length_b   1.000
_cell.length_c   1.000
_cell.angle_alpha   90.00
_cell.angle_beta   90.00
_cell.angle_gamma   90.00
#
_symmetry.space_group_name_H-M   'P 1'
#
loop_
_entity.id
_entity.type
_entity.pdbx_description
1 polymer ?
#
loop_
_entity_poly.entity_id
_entity_poly.type
_entity_poly.pdbx_seq_one_letter_code
_entity_poly.pdbx_strand_id
1 'polypeptide(L)' 'MNINKSIGCTVTECKYHAKNQPYCSLNDIQVVKHHNEAKSIEATDCGSFEYENK' A
#
# COMPACT_ATOMS: atom_id res chain seq x y z
N MET A 1 -7.63 -14.70 -3.63
CA MET A 1 -6.89 -13.42 -3.76
C MET A 1 -5.45 -13.79 -4.07
N ASN A 2 -4.88 -13.29 -5.17
CA ASN A 2 -3.46 -13.50 -5.45
C ASN A 2 -2.66 -12.60 -4.50
N ILE A 3 -1.62 -13.11 -3.84
CA ILE A 3 -0.81 -12.34 -2.88
C ILE A 3 0.53 -12.05 -3.53
N ASN A 4 0.92 -10.77 -3.53
CA ASN A 4 2.24 -10.36 -3.97
C ASN A 4 3.18 -10.23 -2.77
N LYS A 5 4.04 -11.24 -2.58
CA LYS A 5 4.99 -11.29 -1.47
C LYS A 5 6.12 -10.25 -1.57
N SER A 6 6.24 -9.56 -2.71
CA SER A 6 7.18 -8.45 -2.89
C SER A 6 6.61 -7.11 -2.43
N ILE A 7 5.31 -7.03 -2.11
CA ILE A 7 4.65 -5.80 -1.66
C ILE A 7 4.09 -6.03 -0.27
N GLY A 8 4.83 -5.59 0.75
CA GLY A 8 4.35 -5.59 2.13
C GLY A 8 3.21 -4.58 2.31
N CYS A 9 2.16 -4.98 3.01
CA CYS A 9 1.06 -4.08 3.36
C CYS A 9 0.53 -4.52 4.72
N THR A 10 0.64 -3.66 5.72
CA THR A 10 0.09 -3.89 7.08
C THR A 10 -1.18 -3.08 7.33
N VAL A 11 -1.56 -2.21 6.39
CA VAL A 11 -2.76 -1.37 6.49
C VAL A 11 -3.98 -2.23 6.19
N THR A 12 -4.72 -2.61 7.24
CA THR A 12 -5.87 -3.51 7.13
C THR A 12 -7.07 -2.88 6.43
N GLU A 13 -7.13 -1.55 6.40
CA GLU A 13 -8.13 -0.74 5.69
C GLU A 13 -7.83 -0.63 4.20
N CYS A 14 -6.67 -1.12 3.73
CA CYS A 14 -6.37 -1.16 2.31
C CYS A 14 -7.24 -2.22 1.64
N LYS A 15 -8.04 -1.81 0.64
CA LYS A 15 -8.85 -2.69 -0.22
C LYS A 15 -8.07 -3.85 -0.82
N TYR A 16 -6.76 -3.67 -1.01
CA TYR A 16 -5.86 -4.65 -1.60
C TYR A 16 -5.08 -5.49 -0.58
N HIS A 17 -5.27 -5.26 0.73
CA HIS A 17 -4.63 -6.03 1.77
C HIS A 17 -5.00 -7.52 1.66
N ALA A 18 -4.02 -8.41 1.84
CA ALA A 18 -4.19 -9.86 1.75
C ALA A 18 -4.97 -10.47 2.94
N LYS A 19 -5.58 -9.63 3.79
CA LYS A 19 -6.41 -9.92 4.98
C LYS A 19 -5.66 -10.71 6.05
N ASN A 20 -5.36 -11.97 5.78
CA ASN A 20 -4.73 -12.90 6.72
C ASN A 20 -3.19 -12.84 6.70
N GLN A 21 -2.60 -12.03 5.81
CA GLN A 21 -1.15 -11.89 5.68
C GLN A 21 -0.77 -10.42 5.47
N PRO A 22 0.39 -9.96 5.94
CA PRO A 22 0.84 -8.56 5.87
C PRO A 22 1.38 -8.20 4.47
N TYR A 23 0.63 -8.51 3.42
CA TYR A 23 1.01 -8.30 2.03
C TYR A 23 -0.12 -7.66 1.23
N CYS A 24 0.23 -7.04 0.11
CA CYS A 24 -0.71 -6.53 -0.87
C CYS A 24 -1.04 -7.59 -1.92
N SER A 25 -2.23 -7.50 -2.52
CA SER A 25 -2.65 -8.35 -3.63
C SER A 25 -2.37 -7.74 -5.02
N LEU A 26 -1.92 -6.49 -5.07
CA LEU A 26 -1.53 -5.83 -6.31
C LEU A 26 -0.23 -6.42 -6.87
N ASN A 27 -0.09 -6.45 -8.19
CA ASN A 27 1.15 -6.88 -8.84
C ASN A 27 2.24 -5.79 -8.80
N ASP A 28 1.83 -4.53 -8.74
CA ASP A 28 2.68 -3.35 -8.65
C ASP A 28 2.05 -2.29 -7.73
N ILE A 29 2.87 -1.36 -7.24
CA ILE A 29 2.41 -0.17 -6.53
C ILE A 29 3.14 1.06 -7.06
N GLN A 30 2.47 2.20 -6.99
CA GLN A 30 3.08 3.50 -7.23
C GLN A 30 3.46 4.12 -5.89
N VAL A 31 4.73 4.46 -5.70
CA VAL A 31 5.16 5.30 -4.56
C VAL A 31 5.02 6.77 -4.95
N VAL A 32 4.38 7.56 -4.10
CA VAL A 32 4.14 9.00 -4.32
C VAL A 32 4.65 9.81 -3.14
N LYS A 33 4.70 11.13 -3.30
CA LYS A 33 5.07 12.06 -2.23
C LYS A 33 3.83 12.82 -1.74
N HIS A 34 3.73 13.01 -0.43
CA HIS A 34 2.65 13.79 0.19
C HIS A 34 2.90 15.31 0.14
N HIS A 35 4.19 15.70 0.08
CA HIS A 35 4.64 17.09 0.06
C HIS A 35 5.43 17.40 -1.21
N ASN A 36 5.83 18.68 -1.39
CA ASN A 36 6.61 19.11 -2.54
C ASN A 36 7.96 18.37 -2.68
N GLU A 37 8.56 17.94 -1.56
CA GLU A 37 9.80 17.16 -1.52
C GLU A 37 9.64 15.96 -0.59
N ALA A 38 10.21 14.81 -0.96
CA ALA A 38 10.26 13.60 -0.13
C ALA A 38 11.67 13.48 0.48
N LYS A 39 11.84 14.03 1.68
CA LYS A 39 13.12 14.00 2.43
C LYS A 39 13.13 12.97 3.57
N SER A 40 11.98 12.36 3.85
CA SER A 40 11.82 11.33 4.87
C SER A 40 10.87 10.25 4.36
N ILE A 41 10.87 9.09 5.03
CA ILE A 41 9.99 7.95 4.68
C ILE A 41 8.52 8.34 4.85
N GLU A 42 8.23 9.11 5.89
CA GLU A 42 6.88 9.59 6.22
C GLU A 42 6.35 10.62 5.20
N ALA A 43 7.22 11.18 4.35
CA ALA A 43 6.81 12.02 3.24
C ALA A 43 6.48 11.23 1.97
N THR A 44 6.63 9.90 1.99
CA THR A 44 6.31 8.99 0.89
C THR A 44 5.14 8.09 1.24
N ASP A 45 4.18 7.99 0.33
CA ASP A 45 2.95 7.19 0.49
C ASP A 45 2.83 6.14 -0.62
N CYS A 46 2.04 5.10 -0.35
CA CYS A 46 1.55 4.21 -1.40
C CYS A 46 0.42 4.90 -2.17
N GLY A 47 0.72 5.40 -3.38
CA GLY A 47 -0.25 6.06 -4.25
C GLY A 47 -1.28 5.12 -4.88
N SER A 48 -1.07 3.81 -4.79
CA SER A 48 -2.05 2.79 -5.18
C SER A 48 -3.03 2.43 -4.05
N PHE A 49 -2.96 3.10 -2.90
CA PHE A 49 -3.85 2.85 -1.79
C PHE A 49 -5.31 3.20 -2.13
N GLU A 50 -6.21 2.27 -1.86
CA GLU A 50 -7.65 2.50 -1.84
C GLU A 50 -8.22 2.00 -0.51
N TYR A 51 -9.11 2.81 0.08
CA TYR A 51 -9.83 2.41 1.29
C TYR A 51 -10.85 1.30 0.98
N GLU A 52 -10.90 0.27 1.82
CA GLU A 52 -11.97 -0.75 1.79
C GLU A 52 -13.25 -0.14 2.37
N ASN A 53 -14.15 0.34 1.52
CA ASN A 53 -15.49 0.79 1.94
C ASN A 53 -16.22 -0.38 2.61
N LYS A 54 -16.62 -0.19 3.87
CA LYS A 54 -17.42 -1.15 4.64
C LYS A 54 -18.91 -1.04 4.34
#